data_AF-A0A1G1BRJ2-F1
#
_entry.id   AF-A0A1G1BRJ2-F1
#
_cell.length_a   1.000
_cell.length_b   1.000
_cell.length_c   1.000
_cell.angle_alpha   90.00
_cell.angle_beta   90.00
_cell.angle_gamma   90.00
#
_symmetry.space_group_name_H-M   'P 1'
#
loop_
_entity.id
_entity.type
_entity.pdbx_description
1 polymer ?
#
loop_
_entity_poly.entity_id
_entity_poly.type
_entity_poly.pdbx_seq_one_letter_code
_entity_poly.pdbx_strand_id
1 'polypeptide(L)' 'MKATLSKVRETVRELPDVERLSLVDTILADLDRPGPEIDGVWAKEVRERRAAYRTGRLASRPFAEVMARYRKS' A
#
# COMPACT_ATOMS: atom_id res chain seq x y z
N MET A 1 -12.78 -13.24 26.16
CA MET A 1 -13.70 -14.11 25.37
C MET A 1 -13.34 -13.98 23.90
N LYS A 2 -13.16 -15.07 23.16
CA LYS A 2 -13.04 -15.00 21.68
C LYS A 2 -14.44 -14.80 21.11
N ALA A 3 -14.72 -13.63 20.57
CA ALA A 3 -15.93 -13.44 19.77
C ALA A 3 -15.79 -14.28 18.48
N THR A 4 -16.83 -15.01 18.12
CA THR A 4 -16.88 -15.69 16.82
C THR A 4 -17.05 -14.65 15.71
N LEU A 5 -16.48 -14.92 14.53
CA LEU A 5 -16.57 -14.02 13.38
C LEU A 5 -18.02 -13.68 13.00
N SER A 6 -18.94 -14.63 13.19
CA SER A 6 -20.38 -14.41 12.99
C SER A 6 -20.93 -13.32 13.90
N LYS A 7 -20.60 -13.37 15.19
CA LYS A 7 -21.08 -12.41 16.19
C LYS A 7 -20.50 -11.01 15.96
N VAL A 8 -19.23 -10.91 15.60
CA VAL A 8 -18.61 -9.63 15.22
C VAL A 8 -19.32 -9.01 14.02
N ARG A 9 -19.60 -9.81 12.98
CA ARG A 9 -20.31 -9.33 11.79
C ARG A 9 -21.73 -8.83 12.09
N GLU A 10 -22.45 -9.52 12.96
CA GLU A 10 -23.78 -9.07 13.40
C GLU A 10 -23.70 -7.73 14.12
N THR A 11 -22.79 -7.59 15.09
CA THR A 11 -22.58 -6.31 15.80
C THR A 11 -22.16 -5.17 14.87
N VAL A 12 -21.27 -5.42 13.89
CA VAL A 12 -20.86 -4.39 12.93
C VAL A 12 -22.01 -3.94 12.02
N ARG A 13 -22.97 -4.82 11.71
CA ARG A 13 -24.15 -4.44 10.91
C ARG A 13 -25.10 -3.50 11.64
N GLU A 14 -25.11 -3.54 12.97
CA GLU A 14 -25.95 -2.67 13.81
C GLU A 14 -25.38 -1.24 13.94
N LEU A 15 -24.10 -1.03 13.60
CA LEU A 15 -23.47 0.29 13.65
C LEU A 15 -24.00 1.22 12.54
N PRO A 16 -24.06 2.54 12.76
CA PRO A 16 -24.21 3.54 11.70
C PRO A 16 -23.09 3.46 10.65
N ASP A 17 -23.36 3.91 9.42
CA ASP A 17 -22.41 3.84 8.30
C ASP A 17 -21.06 4.51 8.62
N VAL A 18 -21.08 5.65 9.30
CA VAL A 18 -19.87 6.40 9.70
C VAL A 18 -19.02 5.61 10.69
N GLU A 19 -19.66 4.93 11.65
CA GLU A 19 -18.95 4.11 12.64
C GLU A 19 -18.38 2.83 12.00
N ARG A 20 -19.10 2.22 11.05
CA ARG A 20 -18.56 1.11 10.26
C ARG A 20 -17.32 1.52 9.48
N LEU A 21 -17.33 2.71 8.86
CA LEU A 21 -16.19 3.22 8.12
C LEU A 21 -14.99 3.47 9.04
N SER A 22 -15.21 4.12 10.19
CA SER A 22 -14.16 4.33 11.20
C SER A 22 -13.55 3.01 11.70
N LEU A 23 -14.35 1.96 11.85
CA LEU A 23 -13.87 0.64 12.26
C LEU A 23 -13.02 -0.01 11.16
N VAL A 24 -13.44 0.10 9.90
CA VAL A 24 -12.66 -0.37 8.74
C VAL A 24 -11.30 0.31 8.71
N ASP A 25 -11.25 1.63 8.85
CA ASP A 25 -10.00 2.38 8.83
C ASP A 25 -9.07 1.95 9.98
N THR A 26 -9.63 1.74 11.17
CA THR A 26 -8.86 1.25 12.33
C THR A 26 -8.28 -0.14 12.06
N ILE A 27 -9.09 -1.06 11.53
CA ILE A 27 -8.62 -2.42 11.20
C ILE A 27 -7.54 -2.37 10.12
N LEU A 28 -7.71 -1.53 9.08
CA LEU A 28 -6.72 -1.38 8.03
C LEU A 28 -5.39 -0.83 8.58
N ALA A 29 -5.44 0.19 9.43
CA ALA A 29 -4.26 0.73 10.09
C ALA A 29 -3.55 -0.31 10.98
N ASP A 30 -4.30 -1.13 11.70
CA ASP A 30 -3.76 -2.20 12.54
C ASP A 30 -3.14 -3.35 11.75
N LEU A 31 -3.64 -3.60 10.52
CA LEU A 31 -3.12 -4.62 9.60
C LEU A 31 -1.96 -4.11 8.76
N ASP A 32 -1.89 -2.81 8.49
CA ASP A 32 -0.81 -2.13 7.77
C ASP A 32 0.39 -1.89 8.69
N ARG A 33 0.90 -2.98 9.27
CA ARG A 33 2.07 -2.93 10.15
C ARG A 33 3.33 -2.80 9.31
N PRO A 34 4.28 -1.93 9.70
CA PRO A 34 5.56 -1.85 9.03
C PRO A 34 6.27 -3.21 9.13
N GLY A 35 6.74 -3.71 7.99
CA GLY A 35 7.59 -4.88 7.90
C GLY A 35 9.04 -4.44 7.75
N PRO A 36 9.80 -4.21 8.85
CA PRO A 36 11.15 -3.63 8.77
C PRO A 36 12.11 -4.47 7.94
N GLU A 37 11.89 -5.79 7.85
CA GLU A 37 12.62 -6.69 6.96
C GLU A 37 12.34 -6.37 5.49
N ILE A 38 11.07 -6.13 5.14
CA ILE A 38 10.63 -5.74 3.79
C ILE A 38 11.20 -4.36 3.46
N ASP A 39 11.13 -3.40 4.38
CA ASP A 39 11.72 -2.07 4.21
C ASP A 39 13.23 -2.14 3.95
N GLY A 40 13.94 -3.02 4.65
CA GLY A 40 15.36 -3.28 4.43
C GLY A 40 15.65 -3.79 3.02
N VAL A 41 14.86 -4.75 2.53
CA VAL A 41 14.96 -5.29 1.16
C VAL A 41 14.67 -4.20 0.13
N TRP A 42 13.61 -3.41 0.30
CA TRP A 42 13.29 -2.29 -0.58
C TRP A 42 14.38 -1.23 -0.60
N ALA A 43 14.93 -0.85 0.55
CA ALA A 43 15.99 0.12 0.63
C ALA A 43 17.25 -0.35 -0.11
N LYS A 44 17.57 -1.65 -0.02
CA LYS A 44 18.66 -2.27 -0.81
C LYS A 44 18.37 -2.20 -2.30
N GLU A 45 17.20 -2.68 -2.74
CA GLU A 45 16.78 -2.69 -4.14
C GLU A 45 16.80 -1.28 -4.77
N VAL A 46 16.26 -0.29 -4.06
CA VAL A 46 16.24 1.11 -4.51
C VAL A 46 17.66 1.64 -4.70
N ARG A 47 18.58 1.37 -3.76
CA ARG A 47 19.99 1.77 -3.88
C ARG A 47 20.65 1.12 -5.09
N GLU A 48 20.44 -0.17 -5.29
CA GLU A 48 21.01 -0.93 -6.41
C GLU A 48 20.48 -0.44 -7.76
N ARG A 49 19.16 -0.29 -7.91
CA ARG A 49 18.54 0.26 -9.12
C ARG A 49 19.00 1.67 -9.43
N ARG A 50 19.10 2.53 -8.41
CA ARG A 50 19.60 3.90 -8.58
C ARG A 50 21.05 3.93 -9.04
N ALA A 51 21.91 3.08 -8.49
CA ALA A 51 23.30 2.97 -8.93
C ALA A 51 23.39 2.49 -10.38
N ALA A 52 22.66 1.43 -10.74
CA ALA A 52 22.61 0.91 -12.09
C ALA A 52 22.16 1.98 -13.10
N TYR A 53 21.08 2.71 -12.78
CA TYR A 53 20.59 3.83 -13.59
C TYR A 53 21.66 4.93 -13.77
N ARG A 54 22.29 5.38 -12.68
CA ARG A 54 23.34 6.42 -12.74
C ARG A 54 24.56 6.00 -13.56
N THR A 55 24.87 4.70 -13.60
CA THR A 55 25.97 4.15 -14.41
C THR A 55 25.55 3.71 -15.81
N GLY A 56 24.31 3.99 -16.23
CA GLY A 56 23.79 3.58 -17.56
C GLY A 56 23.58 2.07 -17.74
N ARG A 57 23.68 1.28 -16.67
CA ARG A 57 23.47 -0.18 -16.67
C ARG A 57 21.99 -0.58 -16.60
N LEU A 58 21.10 0.38 -16.36
CA LEU A 58 19.65 0.17 -16.32
C LEU A 58 18.97 1.05 -17.37
N ALA A 59 18.25 0.43 -18.31
CA ALA A 59 17.42 1.14 -19.27
C ALA A 59 16.26 1.85 -18.54
N SER A 60 15.92 3.05 -19.01
CA SER A 60 14.81 3.84 -18.47
C SER A 60 14.09 4.55 -19.61
N ARG A 61 12.85 4.98 -19.35
CA ARG A 61 12.10 5.84 -20.27
C ARG A 61 11.89 7.22 -19.65
N PRO A 62 11.99 8.31 -20.43
CA PRO A 62 11.67 9.64 -19.93
C PRO A 62 10.24 9.70 -19.40
N PHE A 63 10.05 10.36 -18.26
CA PHE A 63 8.72 10.54 -17.67
C PHE A 63 7.73 11.19 -18.65
N ALA A 64 8.19 12.14 -19.46
CA ALA A 64 7.37 12.79 -20.47
C ALA A 64 6.82 11.83 -21.53
N GLU A 65 7.59 10.80 -21.93
CA GLU A 65 7.14 9.75 -22.86
C GLU A 65 6.02 8.93 -22.23
N VAL A 66 6.20 8.52 -20.95
CA VAL A 66 5.21 7.72 -20.21
C VAL A 66 3.91 8.51 -20.03
N MET A 67 4.00 9.80 -19.71
CA MET A 67 2.83 10.65 -19.46
C MET A 67 2.09 11.07 -20.73
N ALA A 68 2.71 10.97 -21.90
CA ALA A 68 2.08 11.37 -23.16
C ALA A 68 0.75 10.64 -23.41
N ARG A 69 0.61 9.37 -23.01
CA ARG A 69 -0.62 8.57 -23.18
C ARG A 69 -1.81 9.05 -22.35
N TYR A 70 -1.57 9.82 -21.29
CA TYR A 70 -2.61 10.31 -20.38
C TYR A 70 -3.03 11.76 -20.65
N ARG A 71 -2.32 12.48 -21.54
CA ARG A 71 -2.60 13.89 -21.85
C ARG A 71 -3.74 14.11 -22.84
N LYS A 72 -4.30 13.04 -23.41
CA LYS A 72 -5.36 13.11 -24.44
C LYS A 72 -6.74 12.68 -23.92
N SER A 73 -7.01 12.81 -22.63
CA SER A 73 -8.35 12.57 -22.07
C SER A 73 -9.04 13.86 -21.69
#